data_AF-A0A401SJN7-F1
#
_entry.id   AF-A0A401SJN7-F1
#
_cell.length_a   1.000
_cell.length_b   1.000
_cell.length_c   1.000
_cell.angle_alpha   90.00
_cell.angle_beta   90.00
_cell.angle_gamma   90.00
#
_symmetry.space_group_name_H-M   'P 1'
#
loop_
_entity.id
_entity.type
_entity.pdbx_description
1 polymer ?
#
loop_
_entity_poly.entity_id
_entity_poly.type
_entity_poly.pdbx_seq_one_letter_code
_entity_poly.pdbx_strand_id
1 'polypeptide(L)'
;MQVSGRSLRGRAAAAMRWKLRSLFLAVAWLFVAAFPMRSAACPSRCLCFRTTVRCMHLMLEHIPAVSPQTTILDLRFNKIKDIPSGAFRRLKHLNTL
;
A
#
# COMPACT_ATOMS: atom_id res chain seq x y z
N MET A 1 -9.69 -17.40 61.28
CA MET A 1 -8.67 -17.49 60.20
C MET A 1 -9.38 -17.53 58.85
N GLN A 2 -9.52 -16.42 58.10
CA GLN A 2 -9.89 -16.44 56.66
C GLN A 2 -9.96 -15.02 56.05
N VAL A 3 -8.82 -14.35 55.85
CA VAL A 3 -8.77 -13.11 55.04
C VAL A 3 -7.49 -13.05 54.20
N SER A 4 -7.30 -13.96 53.23
CA SER A 4 -6.15 -13.87 52.29
C SER A 4 -6.42 -14.47 50.89
N GLY A 5 -7.68 -14.67 50.49
CA GLY A 5 -8.02 -15.33 49.21
C GLY A 5 -8.45 -14.43 48.05
N ARG A 6 -8.90 -13.19 48.32
CA ARG A 6 -9.53 -12.30 47.32
C ARG A 6 -8.55 -11.32 46.63
N SER A 7 -7.46 -10.94 47.30
CA SER A 7 -6.51 -9.93 46.80
C SER A 7 -5.59 -10.46 45.68
N LEU A 8 -5.10 -11.70 45.80
CA LEU A 8 -4.26 -12.36 44.78
C LEU A 8 -5.01 -12.56 43.45
N ARG A 9 -6.32 -12.84 43.51
CA ARG A 9 -7.19 -13.06 42.35
C ARG A 9 -7.37 -11.79 41.50
N GLY A 10 -7.43 -10.62 42.13
CA GLY A 10 -7.53 -9.32 41.44
C GLY A 10 -6.22 -8.87 40.76
N ARG A 11 -5.07 -9.15 41.38
CA ARG A 11 -3.73 -8.89 40.81
C ARG A 11 -3.44 -9.79 39.60
N ALA A 12 -3.81 -11.06 39.67
CA ALA A 12 -3.69 -12.00 38.56
C ALA A 12 -4.61 -11.61 37.38
N ALA A 13 -5.85 -11.17 37.65
CA ALA A 13 -6.76 -10.70 36.61
C ALA A 13 -6.27 -9.39 35.95
N ALA A 14 -5.72 -8.45 36.71
CA ALA A 14 -5.14 -7.21 36.17
C ALA A 14 -3.89 -7.49 35.32
N ALA A 15 -2.99 -8.37 35.79
CA ALA A 15 -1.82 -8.81 35.03
C ALA A 15 -2.22 -9.60 33.77
N MET A 16 -3.26 -10.43 33.83
CA MET A 16 -3.80 -11.16 32.68
C MET A 16 -4.40 -10.19 31.65
N ARG A 17 -5.14 -9.17 32.10
CA ARG A 17 -5.66 -8.10 31.24
C ARG A 17 -4.54 -7.29 30.57
N TRP A 18 -3.46 -6.99 31.27
CA TRP A 18 -2.29 -6.31 30.68
C TRP A 18 -1.50 -7.22 29.73
N LYS A 19 -1.32 -8.49 30.05
CA LYS A 19 -0.72 -9.48 29.15
C LYS A 19 -1.53 -9.65 27.88
N LEU A 20 -2.84 -9.83 28.00
CA LEU A 20 -3.74 -9.98 26.86
C LEU A 20 -3.72 -8.73 25.98
N ARG A 21 -3.77 -7.53 26.57
CA ARG A 21 -3.70 -6.26 25.85
C ARG A 21 -2.34 -6.04 25.16
N SER A 22 -1.24 -6.42 25.82
CA SER A 22 0.10 -6.39 25.20
C SER A 22 0.24 -7.39 24.04
N LEU A 23 -0.35 -8.58 24.19
CA LEU A 23 -0.36 -9.61 23.16
C LEU A 23 -1.19 -9.16 21.95
N PHE A 24 -2.38 -8.58 22.18
CA PHE A 24 -3.19 -8.00 21.12
C PHE A 24 -2.48 -6.87 20.38
N LEU A 25 -1.77 -5.99 21.10
CA LEU A 25 -0.99 -4.92 20.47
C LEU A 25 0.18 -5.47 19.65
N ALA A 26 0.90 -6.47 20.16
CA ALA A 26 1.98 -7.12 19.43
C ALA A 26 1.49 -7.84 18.17
N VAL A 27 0.36 -8.55 18.28
CA VAL A 27 -0.29 -9.22 17.14
C VAL A 27 -0.79 -8.19 16.12
N ALA A 28 -1.48 -7.12 16.54
CA ALA A 28 -1.92 -6.07 15.64
C ALA A 28 -0.75 -5.41 14.89
N TRP A 29 0.37 -5.16 15.58
CA TRP A 29 1.60 -4.65 14.95
C TRP A 29 2.19 -5.62 13.92
N LEU A 30 2.22 -6.92 14.22
CA LEU A 30 2.64 -7.96 13.27
C LEU A 30 1.75 -8.00 12.03
N PHE A 31 0.43 -7.89 12.21
CA PHE A 31 -0.52 -7.83 11.09
C PHE A 31 -0.29 -6.59 10.23
N VAL A 32 -0.15 -5.38 10.81
CA VAL A 32 0.10 -4.15 10.03
C VAL A 32 1.43 -4.22 9.26
N ALA A 33 2.48 -4.78 9.86
CA ALA A 33 3.77 -4.95 9.18
C ALA A 33 3.72 -5.99 8.03
N ALA A 34 2.81 -6.96 8.11
CA ALA A 34 2.68 -8.05 7.14
C ALA A 34 1.89 -7.68 5.87
N PHE A 35 1.15 -6.56 5.86
CA PHE A 35 0.41 -6.10 4.69
C PHE A 35 1.10 -4.91 4.01
N PRO A 36 2.07 -5.14 3.11
CA PRO A 36 2.58 -4.05 2.30
C PRO A 36 1.45 -3.58 1.38
N MET A 37 1.09 -2.30 1.48
CA MET A 37 0.20 -1.63 0.54
C MET A 37 0.91 -1.54 -0.82
N ARG A 38 0.93 -2.65 -1.56
CA ARG A 38 1.52 -2.77 -2.90
C ARG A 38 0.54 -2.29 -3.96
N SER A 39 0.12 -1.05 -3.85
CA SER A 39 -0.45 -0.31 -4.96
C SER A 39 0.49 0.85 -5.22
N ALA A 40 1.24 0.80 -6.33
CA ALA A 40 1.84 2.02 -6.85
C ALA A 40 0.68 2.99 -7.08
N ALA A 41 0.66 4.08 -6.30
CA ALA A 41 -0.43 5.03 -6.32
C ALA A 41 -0.63 5.56 -7.74
N CYS A 42 -1.88 5.88 -8.09
CA CYS A 42 -2.18 6.55 -9.34
C CYS A 42 -1.35 7.85 -9.43
N PRO A 43 -0.62 8.11 -10.53
CA PRO A 43 0.17 9.32 -10.64
C PRO A 43 -0.71 10.56 -10.49
N SER A 44 -0.17 11.61 -9.90
CA SER A 44 -0.87 12.88 -9.74
C SER A 44 -1.36 13.39 -11.10
N ARG A 45 -2.62 13.86 -11.15
CA ARG A 45 -3.30 14.37 -12.35
C ARG A 45 -3.64 13.33 -13.42
N CYS A 46 -3.25 12.07 -13.24
CA CYS A 46 -3.73 10.98 -14.08
C CYS A 46 -5.03 10.39 -13.53
N LEU A 47 -5.80 9.75 -14.41
CA LEU A 47 -7.01 9.00 -14.08
C LEU A 47 -6.68 7.52 -14.14
N CYS A 48 -6.91 6.79 -13.04
CA CYS A 48 -6.68 5.36 -12.99
C CYS A 48 -7.97 4.58 -12.80
N PHE A 49 -8.16 3.53 -13.60
CA PHE A 49 -9.29 2.62 -13.48
C PHE A 49 -8.82 1.18 -13.67
N ARG A 50 -8.91 0.37 -12.62
CA ARG A 50 -8.31 -0.98 -12.55
C ARG A 50 -6.83 -0.96 -12.93
N THR A 51 -6.49 -1.43 -14.13
CA THR A 51 -5.13 -1.49 -14.69
C THR A 51 -4.90 -0.48 -15.81
N THR A 52 -5.85 0.43 -16.03
CA THR A 52 -5.75 1.52 -17.00
C THR A 52 -5.27 2.79 -16.32
N VAL A 53 -4.25 3.43 -16.88
CA VAL A 53 -3.71 4.72 -16.44
C VAL A 53 -3.82 5.71 -17.58
N ARG A 54 -4.57 6.80 -17.37
CA ARG A 54 -4.87 7.81 -18.37
C ARG A 54 -4.25 9.14 -17.96
N CYS A 55 -3.25 9.60 -18.69
CA CYS A 55 -2.44 10.78 -18.39
C CYS A 55 -2.47 11.75 -19.57
N MET A 56 -3.65 12.21 -19.99
CA MET A 56 -3.83 13.04 -21.19
C MET A 56 -3.79 14.55 -20.87
N HIS A 57 -3.28 15.37 -21.80
CA HIS A 57 -3.29 16.85 -21.69
C HIS A 57 -2.53 17.39 -20.46
N LEU A 58 -1.51 16.67 -20.00
CA LEU A 58 -0.76 17.01 -18.77
C LEU A 58 0.56 17.74 -19.05
N MET A 59 0.88 18.01 -20.32
CA MET A 59 2.16 18.58 -20.75
C MET A 59 3.37 17.77 -20.26
N LEU A 60 3.22 16.45 -20.13
CA LEU A 60 4.32 15.57 -19.71
C LEU A 60 5.44 15.61 -20.74
N GLU A 61 6.67 15.81 -20.29
CA GLU A 61 7.87 15.72 -21.13
C GLU A 61 8.54 14.35 -21.02
N HIS A 62 8.18 13.58 -19.98
CA HIS A 62 8.71 12.25 -19.70
C HIS A 62 7.60 11.27 -19.32
N ILE A 63 7.90 9.98 -19.44
CA ILE A 63 7.00 8.89 -19.08
C ILE A 63 6.89 8.83 -17.54
N PRO A 64 5.68 8.94 -16.95
CA PRO A 64 5.50 8.91 -15.51
C PRO A 64 5.71 7.50 -14.94
N ALA A 65 6.10 7.42 -13.67
CA ALA A 65 6.15 6.14 -12.96
C ALA A 65 4.72 5.65 -12.68
N VAL A 66 4.34 4.52 -13.29
CA VAL A 66 3.01 3.90 -13.13
C VAL A 66 3.11 2.50 -12.51
N SER A 67 1.97 1.94 -12.11
CA SER A 67 1.92 0.59 -11.53
C SER A 67 2.46 -0.48 -12.48
N PRO A 68 3.24 -1.47 -12.00
CA PRO A 68 3.69 -2.58 -12.83
C PRO A 68 2.54 -3.47 -13.34
N GLN A 69 1.35 -3.36 -12.74
CA GLN A 69 0.13 -4.03 -13.20
C GLN A 69 -0.62 -3.24 -14.29
N THR A 70 -0.09 -2.10 -14.75
CA THR A 70 -0.74 -1.30 -15.80
C THR A 70 -0.77 -2.07 -17.11
N THR A 71 -1.98 -2.26 -17.66
CA THR A 71 -2.21 -2.91 -18.95
C THR A 71 -2.42 -1.92 -20.09
N ILE A 72 -2.92 -0.73 -19.75
CA ILE A 72 -3.23 0.35 -20.69
C ILE A 72 -2.65 1.65 -20.11
N LEU A 73 -1.77 2.31 -20.87
CA LEU A 73 -1.15 3.57 -20.48
C LEU A 73 -1.39 4.63 -21.55
N ASP A 74 -2.36 5.53 -21.36
CA ASP A 74 -2.69 6.55 -22.35
C ASP A 74 -1.92 7.85 -22.05
N LEU A 75 -0.93 8.17 -22.89
CA LEU A 75 -0.07 9.35 -22.79
C LEU A 75 -0.36 10.39 -23.88
N ARG A 76 -1.53 10.32 -24.55
CA ARG A 76 -1.85 11.20 -25.68
C ARG A 76 -1.90 12.68 -25.27
N PHE A 77 -1.57 13.54 -26.23
CA PHE A 77 -1.57 15.00 -26.09
C PHE A 77 -0.65 15.51 -24.95
N ASN A 78 0.55 14.92 -24.86
CA ASN A 78 1.65 15.40 -24.03
C ASN A 78 2.80 15.92 -24.92
N LYS A 79 3.91 16.31 -24.30
CA LYS A 79 5.10 16.87 -24.95
C LYS A 79 6.28 15.88 -24.90
N ILE A 80 6.01 14.59 -24.78
CA ILE A 80 7.03 13.54 -24.72
C ILE A 80 7.66 13.42 -26.12
N LYS A 81 8.94 13.76 -26.23
CA LYS A 81 9.69 13.72 -27.50
C LYS A 81 10.50 12.45 -27.65
N ASP A 82 11.08 11.98 -26.56
CA ASP A 82 11.98 10.85 -26.53
C ASP A 82 11.49 9.77 -25.57
N ILE A 83 11.48 8.53 -26.05
CA ILE A 83 11.16 7.35 -25.26
C ILE A 83 12.47 6.60 -25.02
N PRO A 84 13.05 6.66 -23.81
CA PRO A 84 14.31 5.98 -23.53
C PRO A 84 14.15 4.46 -23.65
N SER A 85 15.19 3.80 -24.14
CA SER A 85 15.26 2.34 -24.21
C SER A 85 14.98 1.74 -22.84
N GLY A 86 13.94 0.91 -22.76
CA GLY A 86 13.53 0.26 -21.51
C GLY A 86 12.64 1.10 -20.60
N ALA A 87 12.08 2.22 -21.06
CA ALA A 87 11.10 3.02 -20.28
C ALA A 87 9.93 2.16 -19.73
N PHE A 88 9.53 1.14 -20.48
CA PHE A 88 8.43 0.25 -20.13
C PHE A 88 8.90 -1.13 -19.61
N ARG A 89 10.20 -1.34 -19.34
CA ARG A 89 10.75 -2.65 -18.92
C ARG A 89 10.11 -3.19 -17.64
N ARG A 90 9.59 -2.30 -16.79
CA ARG A 90 8.89 -2.65 -15.54
C ARG A 90 7.40 -2.95 -15.73
N LEU A 91 6.82 -2.63 -16.88
CA LEU A 91 5.40 -2.79 -17.19
C LEU A 91 5.18 -4.07 -18.01
N LYS A 92 5.38 -5.23 -17.37
CA LYS A 92 5.34 -6.54 -18.04
C LYS A 92 3.98 -6.90 -18.64
N HIS A 93 2.91 -6.26 -18.17
CA HIS A 93 1.53 -6.51 -18.61
C HIS A 93 0.98 -5.43 -19.53
N LEU A 94 1.81 -4.48 -19.96
CA LEU A 94 1.39 -3.39 -20.84
C LEU A 94 1.08 -3.93 -22.24
N ASN A 95 -0.17 -3.81 -22.66
CA ASN A 95 -0.65 -4.25 -23.97
C ASN A 95 -1.04 -3.07 -24.88
N THR A 96 -1.28 -1.89 -24.30
CA THR A 96 -1.74 -0.70 -25.03
C THR A 96 -1.07 0.56 -24.49
N LEU A 97 -0.54 1.39 -25.39
CA LEU A 97 0.17 2.64 -25.13
C LEU A 97 -0.40 3.77 -26.00
#